data_AF-A0A9D6ENN4-F1
#
_entry.id   AF-A0A9D6ENN4-F1
#
_cell.length_a   1.000
_cell.length_b   1.000
_cell.length_c   1.000
_cell.angle_alpha   90.00
_cell.angle_beta   90.00
_cell.angle_gamma   90.00
#
_symmetry.space_group_name_H-M   'P 1'
#
loop_
_entity.id
_entity.type
_entity.pdbx_description
1 polymer ?
#
loop_
_entity_poly.entity_id
_entity_poly.type
_entity_poly.pdbx_seq_one_letter_code
_entity_poly.pdbx_strand_id
1 'polypeptide(L)'
;MRVNGLVHLLRTKDATYELAYAPLGAPAGSCPRRRFSDEKELEAFLAGALRIEPREIATALGALARNGSYCVYEVRLSEAEIQEHGLGTAWSLSSSRAAVVGAC
;
A
#
# COMPACT_ATOMS: atom_id res chain seq x y z
N MET A 1 -9.18 -10.56 -11.76
CA MET A 1 -8.30 -9.55 -12.39
C MET A 1 -7.33 -9.05 -11.32
N ARG A 2 -6.03 -8.88 -11.63
CA ARG A 2 -5.05 -8.32 -10.69
C ARG A 2 -4.77 -6.86 -11.05
N VAL A 3 -4.64 -6.01 -10.05
CA VAL A 3 -4.36 -4.59 -10.19
C VAL A 3 -2.90 -4.36 -9.80
N ASN A 4 -2.17 -3.63 -10.64
CA ASN A 4 -0.82 -3.19 -10.30
C ASN A 4 -0.93 -1.94 -9.42
N GLY A 5 -0.06 -1.84 -8.44
CA GLY A 5 0.01 -0.68 -7.56
C GLY A 5 1.40 -0.50 -6.97
N LEU A 6 1.52 0.53 -6.15
CA LEU A 6 2.69 0.78 -5.32
C LEU A 6 2.31 0.60 -3.85
N VAL A 7 3.25 0.15 -3.05
CA VAL A 7 3.12 0.05 -1.60
C VAL A 7 4.01 1.11 -0.98
N HIS A 8 3.40 2.04 -0.25
CA HIS A 8 4.11 3.03 0.52
C HIS A 8 4.26 2.56 1.96
N LEU A 9 5.50 2.51 2.43
CA LEU A 9 5.87 2.11 3.78
C LEU A 9 6.37 3.34 4.54
N LEU A 10 5.96 3.46 5.79
CA LEU A 10 6.34 4.55 6.69
C LEU A 10 6.68 3.97 8.06
N ARG A 11 7.76 4.45 8.67
CA ARG A 11 8.07 4.23 10.08
C ARG A 11 7.67 5.48 10.85
N THR A 12 6.81 5.32 11.83
CA THR A 12 6.37 6.42 12.70
C THR A 12 7.41 6.68 13.80
N LYS A 13 7.26 7.81 14.50
CA LYS A 13 8.15 8.17 15.62
C LYS A 13 8.03 7.22 16.82
N ASP A 14 6.89 6.53 16.94
CA ASP A 14 6.62 5.59 18.04
C ASP A 14 7.14 4.18 17.74
N ALA A 15 8.05 4.06 16.76
CA ALA A 15 8.60 2.80 16.25
C ALA A 15 7.55 1.82 15.69
N THR A 16 6.35 2.30 15.36
CA THR A 16 5.34 1.54 14.61
C THR A 16 5.51 1.75 13.11
N TYR A 17 4.92 0.87 12.32
CA TYR A 17 5.03 0.91 10.86
C TYR A 17 3.65 1.06 10.23
N GLU A 18 3.56 1.86 9.17
CA GLU A 18 2.34 2.02 8.37
C GLU A 18 2.61 1.57 6.93
N LEU A 19 1.62 0.91 6.34
CA LEU A 19 1.62 0.47 4.95
C LEU A 19 0.35 0.98 4.28
N ALA A 20 0.52 1.63 3.13
CA ALA A 20 -0.59 2.00 2.26
C ALA A 20 -0.37 1.39 0.87
N TYR A 21 -1.38 0.68 0.36
CA TYR A 21 -1.39 0.22 -1.02
C TYR A 21 -2.11 1.25 -1.89
N ALA A 22 -1.44 1.74 -2.92
CA ALA A 22 -2.00 2.66 -3.90
C ALA A 22 -2.07 1.95 -5.27
N PRO A 23 -3.26 1.44 -5.66
CA PRO A 23 -3.48 0.89 -6.99
C PRO A 23 -3.21 1.95 -8.07
N LEU A 24 -2.65 1.55 -9.21
CA LEU A 24 -2.47 2.44 -10.35
C LEU A 24 -3.84 2.95 -10.82
N GLY A 25 -3.96 4.28 -10.92
CA GLY A 25 -5.22 4.94 -11.31
C GLY A 25 -6.18 5.22 -10.14
N ALA A 26 -5.83 4.86 -8.89
CA ALA A 26 -6.65 5.20 -7.73
C ALA A 26 -6.58 6.72 -7.41
N PRO A 27 -7.70 7.36 -7.03
CA PRO A 27 -7.69 8.75 -6.62
C PRO A 27 -6.91 8.97 -5.32
N ALA A 28 -6.13 10.06 -5.27
CA ALA A 28 -5.34 10.44 -4.11
C ALA A 28 -6.23 10.56 -2.85
N GLY A 29 -5.78 9.98 -1.74
CA GLY A 29 -6.51 9.97 -0.45
C GLY A 29 -7.40 8.75 -0.21
N SER A 30 -7.52 7.83 -1.16
CA SER A 30 -8.41 6.64 -1.05
C SER A 30 -7.71 5.37 -0.55
N CYS A 31 -6.44 5.48 -0.14
CA CYS A 31 -5.61 4.33 0.22
C CYS A 31 -5.57 4.20 1.75
N PRO A 32 -6.32 3.25 2.36
CA PRO A 32 -6.27 3.06 3.78
C PRO A 32 -4.88 2.59 4.21
N ARG A 33 -4.53 2.95 5.44
CA ARG A 33 -3.25 2.60 6.05
C ARG A 33 -3.44 1.43 7.00
N ARG A 34 -2.66 0.39 6.81
CA ARG A 34 -2.51 -0.70 7.76
C ARG A 34 -1.34 -0.40 8.69
N ARG A 35 -1.54 -0.61 10.00
CA ARG A 35 -0.51 -0.42 11.02
C ARG A 35 0.07 -1.75 11.47
N PHE A 36 1.35 -1.75 11.80
CA PHE A 36 2.10 -2.86 12.37
C PHE A 36 2.84 -2.36 13.60
N SER A 37 2.85 -3.18 14.65
CA SER A 37 3.41 -2.81 15.94
C SER A 37 4.92 -2.89 15.94
N ASP A 38 5.48 -3.79 15.13
CA ASP A 38 6.90 -4.03 15.04
C ASP A 38 7.35 -4.43 13.62
N GLU A 39 8.66 -4.49 13.44
CA GLU A 39 9.30 -4.79 12.17
C GLU A 39 9.01 -6.21 11.67
N LYS A 40 8.88 -7.18 12.58
CA LYS A 40 8.66 -8.59 12.22
C LYS A 40 7.25 -8.80 11.69
N GLU A 41 6.26 -8.13 12.28
CA GLU A 41 4.89 -8.13 11.76
C GLU A 41 4.85 -7.55 10.34
N LEU A 42 5.57 -6.45 10.10
CA LEU A 42 5.66 -5.86 8.77
C LEU A 42 6.36 -6.81 7.78
N GLU A 43 7.50 -7.40 8.16
CA GLU A 43 8.25 -8.36 7.34
C GLU A 43 7.40 -9.58 6.96
N ALA A 44 6.70 -10.17 7.92
CA ALA A 44 5.84 -11.33 7.70
C ALA A 44 4.68 -10.99 6.74
N PHE A 45 4.10 -9.80 6.86
CA PHE A 45 3.09 -9.31 5.92
C PHE A 45 3.69 -9.07 4.51
N LEU A 46 4.89 -8.49 4.50
CA LEU A 46 5.86 -8.42 3.40
C LEU A 46 5.87 -9.66 2.50
N ALA A 47 6.39 -10.71 3.11
CA ALA A 47 6.69 -11.97 2.48
C ALA A 47 5.43 -12.82 2.21
N GLY A 48 4.46 -12.78 3.13
CA GLY A 48 3.27 -13.63 3.06
C GLY A 48 2.17 -13.05 2.17
N ALA A 49 1.62 -11.90 2.58
CA ALA A 49 0.45 -11.31 1.95
C ALA A 49 0.79 -10.68 0.60
N LEU A 50 1.87 -9.89 0.56
CA LEU A 50 2.27 -9.18 -0.66
C LEU A 50 3.22 -9.98 -1.55
N ARG A 51 3.73 -11.11 -1.04
CA ARG A 51 4.69 -11.98 -1.74
C ARG A 51 5.90 -11.22 -2.29
N ILE A 52 6.34 -10.19 -1.57
CA ILE A 52 7.50 -9.39 -1.94
C ILE A 52 8.76 -10.23 -1.70
N GLU A 53 9.73 -10.12 -2.61
CA GLU A 53 10.96 -10.91 -2.52
C GLU A 53 11.80 -10.53 -1.28
N PRO A 54 12.46 -11.50 -0.62
CA PRO A 54 13.26 -11.23 0.58
C PRO A 54 14.30 -10.12 0.42
N ARG A 55 14.91 -10.00 -0.78
CA ARG A 55 15.89 -8.95 -1.08
C ARG A 55 15.27 -7.55 -1.07
N GLU A 56 14.07 -7.42 -1.62
CA GLU A 56 13.35 -6.15 -1.63
C GLU A 56 12.85 -5.79 -0.23
N ILE A 57 12.41 -6.79 0.55
CA ILE A 57 12.05 -6.60 1.97
C ILE A 57 13.25 -6.08 2.76
N ALA A 58 14.42 -6.72 2.65
CA ALA A 58 15.63 -6.26 3.34
C ALA A 58 16.01 -4.81 2.96
N THR A 59 15.83 -4.46 1.68
CA THR A 59 16.06 -3.09 1.19
C THR A 59 15.07 -2.10 1.80
N ALA A 60 13.78 -2.47 1.84
CA ALA A 60 12.71 -1.67 2.43
C ALA A 60 12.93 -1.42 3.93
N LEU A 61 13.23 -2.46 4.71
CA LEU A 61 13.52 -2.34 6.15
C LEU A 61 14.75 -1.46 6.41
N GLY A 62 15.82 -1.66 5.64
CA GLY A 62 17.02 -0.82 5.73
C GLY A 62 16.76 0.64 5.35
N ALA A 63 15.84 0.91 4.42
CA ALA A 63 15.43 2.27 4.07
C ALA A 63 14.51 2.90 5.14
N LEU A 64 13.61 2.12 5.73
CA LEU A 64 12.74 2.57 6.83
C LEU A 64 13.55 2.95 8.07
N ALA A 65 14.61 2.21 8.40
CA ALA A 65 15.50 2.53 9.52
C ALA A 65 16.27 3.84 9.31
N ARG A 66 16.68 4.14 8.07
CA ARG A 66 17.51 5.32 7.73
C ARG A 66 16.70 6.57 7.42
N ASN A 67 15.64 6.42 6.63
CA ASN A 67 14.90 7.53 6.03
C ASN A 67 13.47 7.66 6.59
N GLY A 68 12.99 6.63 7.29
CA GLY A 68 11.63 6.60 7.82
C GLY A 68 10.55 6.25 6.78
N SER A 69 10.89 6.05 5.50
CA SER A 69 9.93 5.70 4.45
C SER A 69 10.55 4.91 3.30
N TYR A 70 9.74 4.11 2.60
CA TYR A 70 10.14 3.40 1.39
C TYR A 70 8.94 3.10 0.48
N CYS A 71 9.15 3.00 -0.83
CA CYS A 71 8.11 2.62 -1.79
C CYS A 71 8.51 1.33 -2.52
N VAL A 72 7.64 0.33 -2.51
CA VAL A 72 7.77 -0.87 -3.33
C VAL A 72 6.86 -0.70 -4.55
N TYR A 73 7.42 -0.88 -5.75
CA TYR A 73 6.70 -0.73 -7.01
C TYR A 73 6.21 -2.07 -7.55
N GLU A 74 5.27 -2.00 -8.51
CA GLU A 74 4.77 -3.15 -9.28
C GLU A 74 4.11 -4.27 -8.44
N VAL A 75 3.57 -3.93 -7.28
CA VAL A 75 2.86 -4.87 -6.42
C VAL A 75 1.50 -5.20 -7.02
N ARG A 76 1.31 -6.47 -7.38
CA ARG A 76 0.10 -6.96 -8.06
C ARG A 76 -0.80 -7.71 -7.10
N LEU A 77 -1.95 -7.12 -6.77
CA LEU A 77 -2.95 -7.72 -5.90
C LEU A 77 -4.28 -7.89 -6.64
N SER A 78 -4.98 -8.97 -6.35
CA SER A 78 -6.39 -9.10 -6.71
C SER A 78 -7.25 -8.28 -5.76
N GLU A 79 -8.46 -7.93 -6.20
CA GLU A 79 -9.40 -7.20 -5.35
C GLU A 79 -9.74 -7.93 -4.05
N ALA A 80 -9.84 -9.27 -4.11
CA ALA A 80 -10.04 -10.10 -2.92
C ALA A 80 -8.87 -9.95 -1.93
N GLU A 81 -7.61 -10.02 -2.41
CA GLU A 81 -6.41 -9.81 -1.57
C GLU A 81 -6.38 -8.40 -0.96
N ILE A 82 -6.79 -7.37 -1.71
CA ILE A 82 -6.84 -5.98 -1.21
C ILE A 82 -7.89 -5.85 -0.09
N GLN A 83 -9.09 -6.42 -0.28
CA GLN A 83 -10.16 -6.37 0.72
C GLN A 83 -9.82 -7.22 1.96
N GLU A 84 -9.35 -8.45 1.77
CA GLU A 84 -8.97 -9.38 2.84
C GLU A 84 -7.92 -8.78 3.76
N HIS A 85 -6.96 -8.05 3.19
CA HIS A 85 -5.87 -7.45 3.95
C HIS A 85 -6.17 -6.03 4.45
N GLY A 86 -7.38 -5.52 4.25
CA GLY A 86 -7.77 -4.17 4.68
C GLY A 86 -6.99 -3.06 3.96
N LEU A 87 -6.48 -3.34 2.76
CA LEU A 87 -5.72 -2.40 1.92
C LEU A 87 -6.62 -1.48 1.08
N GLY A 88 -7.94 -1.58 1.28
CA GLY A 88 -8.96 -0.74 0.68
C GLY A 88 -9.88 -1.47 -0.27
N THR A 89 -10.61 -0.71 -1.06
CA THR A 89 -11.37 -1.25 -2.20
C THR A 89 -10.59 -0.92 -3.46
N ALA A 90 -10.28 -1.93 -4.27
CA ALA A 90 -9.65 -1.71 -5.57
C ALA A 90 -10.49 -0.74 -6.42
N TRP A 91 -11.82 -0.75 -6.23
CA TRP A 91 -12.78 -0.08 -7.09
C TRP A 91 -13.60 0.97 -6.34
N SER A 92 -13.13 2.22 -6.40
CA SER A 92 -13.97 3.33 -6.89
C SER A 92 -13.45 3.77 -8.26
N LEU A 93 -13.10 2.80 -9.12
CA LEU A 93 -12.85 3.02 -10.55
C LEU A 93 -14.14 3.01 -11.37
N SER A 94 -15.30 3.25 -10.72
CA SER A 94 -16.54 3.54 -11.44
C SER A 94 -16.44 4.95 -12.04
N SER A 95 -16.10 4.98 -13.32
CA SER A 95 -16.52 5.99 -14.30
C SER A 95 -16.76 7.40 -13.75
N SER A 96 -15.69 8.16 -13.49
CA SER A 96 -15.79 9.63 -13.44
C SER A 96 -15.40 10.24 -14.78
N ARG A 97 -16.11 9.82 -15.83
CA ARG A 97 -16.44 10.70 -16.96
C ARG A 97 -17.76 11.42 -16.62
N ALA A 98 -17.87 12.02 -15.44
CA ALA A 98 -19.03 12.80 -15.00
C ALA A 98 -18.75 13.52 -13.67
N ALA A 99 -18.06 14.67 -13.72
CA ALA A 99 -18.27 15.79 -12.79
C ALA A 99 -17.59 17.05 -13.33
N VAL A 100 -17.90 17.39 -14.59
CA VAL A 100 -17.82 18.78 -15.06
C VAL A 100 -19.27 19.29 -15.07
N VAL A 101 -19.83 19.57 -13.90
CA VAL A 101 -21.08 20.32 -13.79
C VAL A 101 -20.96 21.29 -12.62
N GLY A 102 -20.72 22.54 -12.98
CA GLY A 102 -21.32 23.72 -12.35
C GLY A 102 -21.03 23.94 -10.87
N ALA A 103 -19.99 24.73 -10.59
CA ALA A 103 -20.07 25.67 -9.49
C ALA A 103 -20.48 27.02 -10.10
N CYS A 104 -21.73 27.42 -9.83
CA CYS A 104 -22.23 28.78 -10.04
C CYS A 104 -21.50 29.78 -9.14
#